data_AF-A0AB37L8L0-F1
#
_entry.id   AF-A0AB37L8L0-F1
#
_cell.length_a   1.000
_cell.length_b   1.000
_cell.length_c   1.000
_cell.angle_alpha   90.00
_cell.angle_beta   90.00
_cell.angle_gamma   90.00
#
_symmetry.space_group_name_H-M   'P 1'
#
loop_
_entity.id
_entity.type
_entity.pdbx_description
1 polymer ?
#
loop_
_entity_poly.entity_id
_entity_poly.type
_entity_poly.pdbx_seq_one_letter_code
_entity_poly.pdbx_strand_id
1 'polypeptide(L)'
;MKTLAVFMAVLLYSVTLSSQERITLLFVGDLMQHQAQIDAARVSEGKYDYSSCFSLIKEQISQADLAIGNLEVTLGGRPYRGYPMFSAPDEYLQAIKDAGFDILLTANNHCLDRGKKGMERTIQLLDSSGIRYAGTYKNLSERRQRYPLFINRNGFRIALLNYTYGTNGIKATSPNIVNYIDKNTILQDIQSAKARQPDAIIACMHWGEEYQSLPNREQRELANWLLQQGVTHIIGSHPHVIQPMELRTNGTEQHIIVYSLGNFISNMSKANTDGGLIFTLQLEKHPLPQPIRPSYTGQSQTPLPDSNPLPFPYCRVSYCGYNLVWTGRPELTKEKNYILYPASFPTEHLTPEARKHLEIFVKSSRKLLQQHNIGIYEKKK
;
A
#
# COMPACT_ATOMS: atom_id res chain seq x y z
N MET A 1 37.51 6.51 41.60
CA MET A 1 37.41 5.74 40.34
C MET A 1 36.43 4.55 40.36
N LYS A 2 35.85 4.13 41.51
CA LYS A 2 34.89 2.98 41.54
C LYS A 2 33.41 3.38 41.51
N THR A 3 33.08 4.66 41.66
CA THR A 3 31.70 5.16 41.69
C THR A 3 31.14 5.58 40.32
N LEU A 4 32.03 5.81 39.33
CA LEU A 4 31.62 6.24 37.98
C LEU A 4 31.21 5.05 37.08
N ALA A 5 31.73 3.85 37.36
CA ALA A 5 31.44 2.65 36.58
C ALA A 5 30.04 2.08 36.83
N VAL A 6 29.49 2.28 38.03
CA VAL A 6 28.14 1.78 38.39
C VAL A 6 27.05 2.63 37.73
N PHE A 7 27.27 3.94 37.55
CA PHE A 7 26.32 4.81 36.84
C PHE A 7 26.30 4.57 35.33
N MET A 8 27.44 4.23 34.71
CA MET A 8 27.47 3.85 33.28
C MET A 8 26.83 2.47 33.01
N ALA A 9 26.98 1.52 33.94
CA ALA A 9 26.33 0.21 33.81
C ALA A 9 24.80 0.29 33.97
N VAL A 10 24.29 1.19 34.82
CA VAL A 10 22.85 1.43 34.99
C VAL A 10 22.26 2.21 33.81
N LEU A 11 23.01 3.14 33.19
CA LEU A 11 22.58 3.82 31.96
C LEU A 11 22.58 2.91 30.72
N LEU A 12 23.50 1.95 30.63
CA LEU A 12 23.57 0.99 29.52
C LEU A 12 22.52 -0.14 29.62
N TYR A 13 21.97 -0.40 30.81
CA TYR A 13 20.90 -1.39 31.02
C TYR A 13 19.48 -0.81 30.99
N SER A 14 19.33 0.50 30.83
CA SER A 14 18.03 1.18 30.74
C SER A 14 17.73 1.75 29.35
N VAL A 15 18.55 1.41 28.34
CA VAL A 15 18.03 1.33 26.97
C VAL A 15 17.23 0.03 26.88
N THR A 16 16.06 0.00 27.51
CA THR A 16 15.00 -0.79 26.91
C THR A 16 14.86 -0.22 25.51
N LEU A 17 15.29 -0.98 24.50
CA LEU A 17 14.66 -0.85 23.19
C LEU A 17 13.18 -1.07 23.49
N SER A 18 12.44 0.00 23.72
CA SER A 18 11.02 0.01 23.48
C SER A 18 10.92 -0.19 21.97
N SER A 19 10.99 -1.46 21.55
CA SER A 19 10.44 -1.91 20.29
C SER A 19 9.05 -1.31 20.28
N GLN A 20 8.83 -0.27 19.47
CA GLN A 20 7.52 0.31 19.35
C GLN A 20 6.56 -0.82 19.04
N GLU A 21 5.62 -1.07 19.96
CA GLU A 21 4.79 -2.28 19.94
C GLU A 21 3.83 -2.29 18.77
N ARG A 22 3.78 -1.19 18.00
CA ARG A 22 2.87 -0.96 16.90
C ARG A 22 3.60 -0.46 15.65
N ILE A 23 3.07 -0.86 14.51
CA ILE A 23 3.44 -0.32 13.19
C ILE A 23 2.18 0.14 12.47
N THR A 24 2.25 1.32 11.85
CA THR A 24 1.17 1.92 11.08
C THR A 24 1.49 1.82 9.59
N LEU A 25 0.69 1.04 8.88
CA LEU A 25 0.74 0.85 7.44
C LEU A 25 -0.38 1.66 6.79
N LEU A 26 -0.06 2.40 5.74
CA LEU A 26 -1.02 3.14 4.94
C LEU A 26 -1.02 2.61 3.51
N PHE A 27 -2.19 2.30 2.98
CA PHE A 27 -2.38 1.83 1.62
C PHE A 27 -3.27 2.79 0.83
N VAL A 28 -2.85 3.13 -0.38
CA VAL A 28 -3.67 3.86 -1.36
C VAL A 28 -3.82 3.05 -2.63
N GLY A 29 -4.88 3.35 -3.38
CA GLY A 29 -5.16 2.70 -4.65
C GLY A 29 -4.33 3.27 -5.80
N ASP A 30 -4.97 3.41 -6.95
CA ASP A 30 -4.26 3.57 -8.23
C ASP A 30 -3.69 4.98 -8.38
N LEU A 31 -2.35 5.05 -8.49
CA LEU A 31 -1.59 6.25 -8.85
C LEU A 31 -1.53 6.33 -10.38
N MET A 32 -2.60 6.87 -10.97
CA MET A 32 -2.76 6.99 -12.41
C MET A 32 -2.34 8.36 -12.92
N GLN A 33 -1.92 8.40 -14.18
CA GLN A 33 -1.62 9.66 -14.85
C GLN A 33 -2.07 9.66 -16.32
N HIS A 34 -3.23 10.27 -16.55
CA HIS A 34 -3.81 10.47 -17.86
C HIS A 34 -3.25 11.70 -18.58
N GLN A 35 -3.58 11.84 -19.86
CA GLN A 35 -3.06 12.93 -20.70
C GLN A 35 -3.33 14.33 -20.12
N ALA A 36 -4.56 14.57 -19.64
CA ALA A 36 -4.90 15.85 -19.01
C ALA A 36 -4.08 16.15 -17.74
N GLN A 37 -3.68 15.12 -16.97
CA GLN A 37 -2.79 15.30 -15.82
C GLN A 37 -1.36 15.66 -16.25
N ILE A 38 -0.86 15.10 -17.37
CA ILE A 38 0.43 15.49 -17.97
C ILE A 38 0.40 16.95 -18.42
N ASP A 39 -0.67 17.34 -19.10
CA ASP A 39 -0.80 18.67 -19.67
C ASP A 39 -0.97 19.74 -18.59
N ALA A 40 -1.76 19.46 -17.56
CA ALA A 40 -1.90 20.32 -16.38
C ALA A 40 -0.56 20.55 -15.65
N ALA A 41 0.22 19.47 -15.45
CA ALA A 41 1.50 19.54 -14.75
C ALA A 41 2.61 20.22 -15.56
N ARG A 42 2.43 20.45 -16.86
CA ARG A 42 3.47 21.05 -17.71
C ARG A 42 3.76 22.49 -17.26
N VAL A 43 5.04 22.80 -17.08
CA VAL A 43 5.52 24.16 -16.73
C VAL A 43 6.16 24.83 -17.94
N SER A 44 7.00 24.09 -18.66
CA SER A 44 7.66 24.52 -19.90
C SER A 44 8.02 23.28 -20.72
N GLU A 45 8.69 23.45 -21.86
CA GLU A 45 9.07 22.32 -22.70
C GLU A 45 9.84 21.27 -21.90
N GLY A 46 9.21 20.12 -21.69
CA GLY A 46 9.86 18.99 -21.06
C GLY A 46 10.04 19.06 -19.55
N LYS A 47 9.45 20.06 -18.87
CA LYS A 47 9.47 20.21 -17.41
C LYS A 47 8.06 20.12 -16.86
N TYR A 48 7.88 19.31 -15.82
CA TYR A 48 6.58 19.04 -15.19
C TYR A 48 6.63 19.28 -13.68
N ASP A 49 5.53 19.72 -13.09
CA ASP A 49 5.38 19.94 -11.66
C ASP A 49 4.07 19.33 -11.14
N TYR A 50 4.22 18.30 -10.32
CA TYR A 50 3.14 17.56 -9.67
C TYR A 50 3.07 17.82 -8.15
N SER A 51 3.88 18.74 -7.61
CA SER A 51 4.02 18.96 -6.16
C SER A 51 2.70 19.31 -5.49
N SER A 52 1.86 20.11 -6.15
CA SER A 52 0.55 20.52 -5.64
C SER A 52 -0.47 19.37 -5.57
N CYS A 53 -0.27 18.28 -6.34
CA CYS A 53 -1.25 17.21 -6.43
C CYS A 53 -1.50 16.51 -5.08
N PHE A 54 -0.46 16.41 -4.27
CA PHE A 54 -0.46 15.69 -2.99
C PHE A 54 -0.44 16.63 -1.77
N SER A 55 -0.48 17.94 -1.97
CA SER A 55 -0.22 18.94 -0.92
C SER A 55 -1.12 18.79 0.31
N LEU A 56 -2.41 18.50 0.10
CA LEU A 56 -3.42 18.40 1.15
C LEU A 56 -3.44 17.06 1.90
N ILE A 57 -2.76 16.04 1.36
CA ILE A 57 -2.75 14.68 1.94
C ILE A 57 -1.33 14.21 2.33
N LYS A 58 -0.30 14.98 1.99
CA LYS A 58 1.11 14.69 2.29
C LYS A 58 1.35 14.44 3.78
N GLU A 59 0.80 15.29 4.65
CA GLU A 59 0.98 15.12 6.10
C GLU A 59 0.43 13.76 6.56
N GLN A 60 -0.78 13.40 6.14
CA GLN A 60 -1.40 12.12 6.48
C GLN A 60 -0.59 10.92 5.99
N ILE A 61 -0.03 10.99 4.78
CA ILE A 61 0.84 9.92 4.25
C ILE A 61 2.12 9.82 5.09
N SER A 62 2.79 10.95 5.34
CA SER A 62 4.09 10.99 6.02
C SER A 62 4.06 10.59 7.50
N GLN A 63 2.88 10.57 8.12
CA GLN A 63 2.69 10.10 9.50
C GLN A 63 2.69 8.56 9.62
N ALA A 64 2.53 7.83 8.51
CA ALA A 64 2.60 6.37 8.53
C ALA A 64 4.05 5.89 8.69
N ASP A 65 4.24 4.72 9.31
CA ASP A 65 5.56 4.09 9.38
C ASP A 65 5.99 3.53 8.01
N LEU A 66 5.00 3.11 7.22
CA LEU A 66 5.13 2.68 5.83
C LEU A 66 3.89 3.11 5.03
N ALA A 67 4.09 3.86 3.95
CA ALA A 67 3.06 4.18 2.97
C ALA A 67 3.27 3.41 1.65
N ILE A 68 2.21 2.76 1.17
CA ILE A 68 2.20 1.86 0.02
C ILE A 68 1.16 2.33 -1.00
N GLY A 69 1.53 2.41 -2.27
CA GLY A 69 0.60 2.76 -3.36
C GLY A 69 0.74 1.86 -4.60
N ASN A 70 -0.32 1.76 -5.40
CA ASN A 70 -0.27 1.05 -6.69
C ASN A 70 0.19 2.00 -7.81
N LEU A 71 1.42 1.83 -8.31
CA LEU A 71 1.94 2.61 -9.44
C LEU A 71 1.43 2.01 -10.75
N GLU A 72 0.27 2.47 -11.20
CA GLU A 72 -0.43 1.93 -12.38
C GLU A 72 -0.13 2.73 -13.65
N VAL A 73 1.14 3.09 -13.80
CA VAL A 73 1.70 3.70 -15.00
C VAL A 73 3.11 3.17 -15.20
N THR A 74 3.60 3.21 -16.44
CA THR A 74 5.04 3.02 -16.67
C THR A 74 5.77 4.35 -16.69
N LEU A 75 7.01 4.36 -16.22
CA LEU A 75 7.94 5.47 -16.39
C LEU A 75 8.82 5.15 -17.59
N GLY A 76 8.22 5.14 -18.79
CA GLY A 76 8.91 4.74 -20.03
C GLY A 76 9.76 5.83 -20.69
N GLY A 77 9.74 7.06 -20.16
CA GLY A 77 10.38 8.22 -20.77
C GLY A 77 9.56 8.81 -21.91
N ARG A 78 10.17 9.76 -22.64
CA ARG A 78 9.48 10.46 -23.74
C ARG A 78 9.26 9.54 -24.96
N PRO A 79 8.19 9.77 -25.75
CA PRO A 79 7.13 10.74 -25.50
C PRO A 79 6.21 10.29 -24.35
N TYR A 80 5.93 11.23 -23.44
CA TYR A 80 4.96 10.99 -22.37
C TYR A 80 3.56 10.85 -22.97
N ARG A 81 2.79 9.90 -22.45
CA ARG A 81 1.43 9.61 -22.92
C ARG A 81 0.54 9.18 -21.77
N GLY A 82 -0.71 9.62 -21.84
CA GLY A 82 -1.80 9.02 -21.08
C GLY A 82 -2.29 7.70 -21.68
N TYR A 83 -3.51 7.32 -21.27
CA TYR A 83 -4.27 6.18 -21.77
C TYR A 83 -4.33 6.12 -23.32
N PRO A 84 -4.34 4.94 -23.97
CA PRO A 84 -4.44 3.58 -23.41
C PRO A 84 -3.13 2.96 -22.94
N MET A 85 -2.00 3.60 -23.23
CA MET A 85 -0.70 3.05 -22.94
C MET A 85 0.15 4.16 -22.30
N PHE A 86 0.32 4.08 -21.00
CA PHE A 86 0.90 5.13 -20.18
C PHE A 86 2.42 5.23 -20.35
N SER A 87 2.93 6.45 -20.33
CA SER A 87 4.34 6.77 -20.04
C SER A 87 4.38 8.09 -19.27
N ALA A 88 4.62 8.01 -17.97
CA ALA A 88 4.58 9.15 -17.06
C ALA A 88 5.91 9.93 -17.05
N PRO A 89 5.90 11.28 -16.87
CA PRO A 89 7.08 12.04 -16.53
C PRO A 89 7.70 11.59 -15.22
N ASP A 90 9.02 11.66 -15.15
CA ASP A 90 9.79 11.25 -13.97
C ASP A 90 9.42 12.11 -12.74
N GLU A 91 9.04 13.37 -12.96
CA GLU A 91 8.57 14.29 -11.91
C GLU A 91 7.30 13.80 -11.21
N TYR A 92 6.52 12.92 -11.85
CA TYR A 92 5.39 12.27 -11.18
C TYR A 92 5.87 11.30 -10.09
N LEU A 93 6.90 10.49 -10.36
CA LEU A 93 7.53 9.64 -9.35
C LEU A 93 8.15 10.48 -8.23
N GLN A 94 8.79 11.60 -8.58
CA GLN A 94 9.37 12.51 -7.60
C GLN A 94 8.29 13.08 -6.66
N ALA A 95 7.15 13.52 -7.18
CA ALA A 95 6.05 14.00 -6.34
C ALA A 95 5.43 12.90 -5.46
N ILE A 96 5.33 11.67 -5.96
CA ILE A 96 4.92 10.50 -5.16
C ILE A 96 5.92 10.28 -4.00
N LYS A 97 7.22 10.32 -4.28
CA LYS A 97 8.26 10.22 -3.23
C LYS A 97 8.11 11.34 -2.19
N ASP A 98 7.97 12.57 -2.65
CA ASP A 98 7.91 13.76 -1.79
C ASP A 98 6.61 13.83 -0.98
N ALA A 99 5.56 13.13 -1.40
CA ALA A 99 4.33 12.92 -0.64
C ALA A 99 4.53 11.95 0.54
N GLY A 100 5.59 11.14 0.53
CA GLY A 100 5.96 10.23 1.62
C GLY A 100 5.70 8.75 1.33
N PHE A 101 5.51 8.34 0.07
CA PHE A 101 5.37 6.92 -0.27
C PHE A 101 6.71 6.17 -0.18
N ASP A 102 6.75 5.09 0.60
CA ASP A 102 7.93 4.26 0.79
C ASP A 102 8.01 3.10 -0.21
N ILE A 103 6.83 2.58 -0.61
CA ILE A 103 6.72 1.36 -1.41
C ILE A 103 5.71 1.55 -2.55
N LEU A 104 6.08 1.12 -3.75
CA LEU A 104 5.19 1.09 -4.90
C LEU A 104 4.95 -0.34 -5.41
N LEU A 105 3.68 -0.68 -5.61
CA LEU A 105 3.25 -1.92 -6.22
C LEU A 105 3.29 -1.76 -7.75
N THR A 106 3.82 -2.75 -8.45
CA THR A 106 4.13 -2.64 -9.89
C THR A 106 3.54 -3.79 -10.70
N ALA A 107 3.02 -4.85 -10.08
CA ALA A 107 2.21 -5.83 -10.78
C ALA A 107 0.77 -5.29 -10.88
N ASN A 108 0.48 -4.70 -12.04
CA ASN A 108 -0.84 -4.27 -12.48
C ASN A 108 -0.95 -4.44 -13.99
N ASN A 109 -2.14 -4.20 -14.55
CA ASN A 109 -2.40 -4.36 -15.98
C ASN A 109 -1.60 -3.41 -16.88
N HIS A 110 -1.17 -2.25 -16.36
CA HIS A 110 -0.42 -1.22 -17.09
C HIS A 110 1.10 -1.33 -17.00
N CYS A 111 1.65 -2.30 -16.26
CA CYS A 111 3.09 -2.41 -16.04
C CYS A 111 3.93 -2.70 -17.30
N LEU A 112 3.28 -3.07 -18.41
CA LEU A 112 3.91 -3.37 -19.70
C LEU A 112 3.54 -2.40 -20.83
N ASP A 113 2.91 -1.26 -20.54
CA ASP A 113 2.44 -0.30 -21.56
C ASP A 113 3.55 0.27 -22.46
N ARG A 114 4.81 0.14 -22.02
CA ARG A 114 6.02 0.55 -22.75
C ARG A 114 6.96 -0.63 -23.02
N GLY A 115 6.41 -1.85 -22.97
CA GLY A 115 7.10 -3.11 -23.17
C GLY A 115 8.30 -3.28 -22.24
N LYS A 116 9.26 -4.12 -22.68
CA LYS A 116 10.50 -4.42 -21.95
C LYS A 116 11.25 -3.16 -21.49
N LYS A 117 11.53 -2.25 -22.42
CA LYS A 117 12.32 -1.04 -22.11
C LYS A 117 11.64 -0.16 -21.06
N GLY A 118 10.31 -0.01 -21.15
CA GLY A 118 9.57 0.79 -20.18
C GLY A 118 9.48 0.16 -18.80
N MET A 119 9.24 -1.15 -18.73
CA MET A 119 9.25 -1.89 -17.47
C MET A 119 10.63 -1.83 -16.80
N GLU A 120 11.71 -2.09 -17.55
CA GLU A 120 13.08 -2.03 -17.04
C GLU A 120 13.47 -0.62 -16.60
N ARG A 121 13.06 0.42 -17.34
CA ARG A 121 13.27 1.82 -16.95
C ARG A 121 12.49 2.20 -15.70
N THR A 122 11.25 1.72 -15.57
CA THR A 122 10.43 1.94 -14.37
C THR A 122 11.14 1.35 -13.15
N ILE A 123 11.62 0.10 -13.24
CA ILE A 123 12.42 -0.54 -12.19
C ILE A 123 13.67 0.29 -11.87
N GLN A 124 14.43 0.72 -12.89
CA GLN A 124 15.63 1.52 -12.71
C GLN A 124 15.36 2.83 -11.97
N LEU A 125 14.27 3.53 -12.30
CA LEU A 125 13.91 4.76 -11.62
C LEU A 125 13.50 4.53 -10.16
N LEU A 126 12.74 3.48 -9.88
CA LEU A 126 12.39 3.10 -8.50
C LEU A 126 13.65 2.82 -7.67
N ASP A 127 14.58 2.03 -8.22
CA ASP A 127 15.87 1.74 -7.59
C ASP A 127 16.68 3.03 -7.34
N SER A 128 16.83 3.90 -8.36
CA SER A 128 17.61 5.15 -8.24
C SER A 128 16.97 6.18 -7.30
N SER A 129 15.66 6.14 -7.16
CA SER A 129 14.89 6.98 -6.24
C SER A 129 14.88 6.43 -4.82
N GLY A 130 15.37 5.22 -4.59
CA GLY A 130 15.33 4.55 -3.29
C GLY A 130 13.93 4.09 -2.85
N ILE A 131 12.95 4.09 -3.77
CA ILE A 131 11.60 3.59 -3.49
C ILE A 131 11.62 2.07 -3.64
N ARG A 132 11.17 1.38 -2.58
CA ARG A 132 11.07 -0.09 -2.64
C ARG A 132 9.86 -0.47 -3.48
N TYR A 133 9.89 -1.63 -4.11
CA TYR A 133 8.77 -2.07 -4.94
C TYR A 133 8.61 -3.58 -4.93
N ALA A 134 7.42 -4.03 -5.33
CA ALA A 134 7.10 -5.44 -5.53
C ALA A 134 6.26 -5.61 -6.80
N GLY A 135 6.44 -6.73 -7.50
CA GLY A 135 5.53 -7.18 -8.57
C GLY A 135 6.15 -7.35 -9.96
N THR A 136 7.22 -6.61 -10.27
CA THR A 136 7.92 -6.68 -11.57
C THR A 136 9.43 -6.79 -11.38
N TYR A 137 10.12 -7.57 -12.23
CA TYR A 137 11.57 -7.80 -12.11
C TYR A 137 12.23 -7.92 -13.49
N LYS A 138 13.49 -7.49 -13.61
CA LYS A 138 14.27 -7.59 -14.86
C LYS A 138 14.47 -9.05 -15.26
N ASN A 139 14.61 -9.95 -14.29
CA ASN A 139 14.77 -11.38 -14.52
C ASN A 139 14.40 -12.24 -13.29
N LEU A 140 14.40 -13.56 -13.47
CA LEU A 140 14.09 -14.53 -12.42
C LEU A 140 15.08 -14.49 -11.24
N SER A 141 16.37 -14.22 -11.49
CA SER A 141 17.37 -14.13 -10.42
C SER A 141 17.07 -12.95 -9.50
N GLU A 142 16.78 -11.78 -10.08
CA GLU A 142 16.37 -10.59 -9.33
C GLU A 142 15.08 -10.86 -8.53
N ARG A 143 14.06 -11.48 -9.16
CA ARG A 143 12.83 -11.85 -8.45
C ARG A 143 13.12 -12.71 -7.23
N ARG A 144 13.93 -13.76 -7.37
CA ARG A 144 14.26 -14.68 -6.26
C ARG A 144 15.01 -13.98 -5.12
N GLN A 145 15.80 -12.95 -5.42
CA GLN A 145 16.54 -12.19 -4.41
C GLN A 145 15.65 -11.17 -3.69
N ARG A 146 14.70 -10.55 -4.40
CA ARG A 146 13.92 -9.41 -3.90
C ARG A 146 12.50 -9.75 -3.46
N TYR A 147 11.97 -10.92 -3.82
CA TYR A 147 10.59 -11.32 -3.58
C TYR A 147 10.48 -12.60 -2.75
N PRO A 148 9.55 -12.69 -1.76
CA PRO A 148 8.65 -11.66 -1.24
C PRO A 148 9.37 -10.38 -0.78
N LEU A 149 8.72 -9.23 -0.86
CA LEU A 149 9.33 -7.98 -0.38
C LEU A 149 9.25 -7.93 1.14
N PHE A 150 10.37 -8.19 1.82
CA PHE A 150 10.46 -8.09 3.28
C PHE A 150 10.80 -6.66 3.72
N ILE A 151 10.04 -6.13 4.67
CA ILE A 151 10.28 -4.84 5.30
C ILE A 151 10.49 -5.04 6.79
N ASN A 152 11.61 -4.54 7.31
CA ASN A 152 11.87 -4.50 8.74
C ASN A 152 11.76 -3.04 9.21
N ARG A 153 10.79 -2.75 10.08
CA ARG A 153 10.50 -1.40 10.59
C ARG A 153 9.88 -1.53 11.97
N ASN A 154 10.32 -0.72 12.94
CA ASN A 154 9.78 -0.69 14.30
C ASN A 154 9.73 -2.08 15.00
N GLY A 155 10.68 -2.98 14.71
CA GLY A 155 10.67 -4.34 15.26
C GLY A 155 9.68 -5.31 14.58
N PHE A 156 8.95 -4.86 13.56
CA PHE A 156 8.11 -5.70 12.70
C PHE A 156 8.85 -6.15 11.46
N ARG A 157 8.63 -7.40 11.04
CA ARG A 157 8.98 -7.97 9.75
C ARG A 157 7.72 -8.20 8.94
N ILE A 158 7.45 -7.37 7.95
CA ILE A 158 6.29 -7.53 7.06
C ILE A 158 6.75 -8.17 5.75
N ALA A 159 6.05 -9.20 5.28
CA ALA A 159 6.22 -9.73 3.93
C ALA A 159 5.11 -9.20 3.03
N LEU A 160 5.46 -8.42 2.01
CA LEU A 160 4.53 -7.87 1.04
C LEU A 160 4.60 -8.68 -0.26
N LEU A 161 3.43 -9.12 -0.73
CA LEU A 161 3.23 -9.83 -1.98
C LEU A 161 2.43 -8.95 -2.94
N ASN A 162 2.71 -8.98 -4.24
CA ASN A 162 1.95 -8.24 -5.24
C ASN A 162 1.78 -9.04 -6.53
N TYR A 163 0.53 -9.14 -6.99
CA TYR A 163 0.14 -9.89 -8.18
C TYR A 163 -0.93 -9.16 -9.00
N THR A 164 -0.92 -9.38 -10.31
CA THR A 164 -1.92 -8.87 -11.26
C THR A 164 -2.67 -9.97 -11.99
N TYR A 165 -3.95 -9.74 -12.26
CA TYR A 165 -4.76 -10.64 -13.09
C TYR A 165 -4.25 -10.73 -14.54
N GLY A 166 -3.60 -9.68 -15.05
CA GLY A 166 -3.17 -9.60 -16.43
C GLY A 166 -2.40 -8.33 -16.74
N THR A 167 -2.10 -8.12 -18.02
CA THR A 167 -1.27 -7.01 -18.56
C THR A 167 -1.82 -6.47 -19.88
N ASN A 168 -3.15 -6.31 -19.97
CA ASN A 168 -3.86 -5.76 -21.14
C ASN A 168 -3.48 -6.43 -22.48
N GLY A 169 -3.24 -7.75 -22.46
CA GLY A 169 -2.86 -8.54 -23.64
C GLY A 169 -1.37 -8.47 -24.03
N ILE A 170 -0.57 -7.63 -23.36
CA ILE A 170 0.87 -7.52 -23.59
C ILE A 170 1.59 -8.57 -22.75
N LYS A 171 2.40 -9.43 -23.35
CA LYS A 171 3.17 -10.44 -22.62
C LYS A 171 4.53 -9.88 -22.20
N ALA A 172 4.97 -10.24 -20.99
CA ALA A 172 6.33 -9.94 -20.54
C ALA A 172 7.35 -10.56 -21.52
N THR A 173 8.33 -9.77 -21.94
CA THR A 173 9.39 -10.25 -22.84
C THR A 173 10.52 -10.84 -22.02
N SER A 174 10.95 -12.06 -22.32
CA SER A 174 12.08 -12.70 -21.63
C SER A 174 13.33 -11.78 -21.63
N PRO A 175 14.05 -11.65 -20.50
CA PRO A 175 13.90 -12.41 -19.26
C PRO A 175 12.97 -11.78 -18.22
N ASN A 176 12.25 -10.70 -18.56
CA ASN A 176 11.45 -9.95 -17.59
C ASN A 176 10.36 -10.80 -16.94
N ILE A 177 10.11 -10.55 -15.64
CA ILE A 177 9.10 -11.26 -14.86
C ILE A 177 8.04 -10.28 -14.36
N VAL A 178 6.78 -10.61 -14.60
CA VAL A 178 5.61 -9.98 -13.96
C VAL A 178 4.98 -11.03 -13.06
N ASN A 179 4.63 -10.65 -11.83
CA ASN A 179 3.92 -11.51 -10.90
C ASN A 179 2.43 -11.57 -11.30
N TYR A 180 2.05 -12.61 -12.04
CA TYR A 180 0.65 -12.89 -12.35
C TYR A 180 -0.05 -13.61 -11.20
N ILE A 181 -1.37 -13.48 -11.12
CA ILE A 181 -2.20 -14.29 -10.24
C ILE A 181 -2.19 -15.74 -10.75
N ASP A 182 -1.33 -16.55 -10.13
CA ASP A 182 -1.23 -17.99 -10.35
C ASP A 182 -1.12 -18.68 -8.97
N LYS A 183 -2.08 -19.53 -8.63
CA LYS A 183 -2.17 -20.11 -7.27
C LYS A 183 -0.94 -20.93 -6.90
N ASN A 184 -0.30 -21.61 -7.86
CA ASN A 184 0.89 -22.40 -7.58
C ASN A 184 2.08 -21.52 -7.21
N THR A 185 2.33 -20.48 -8.01
CA THR A 185 3.37 -19.48 -7.76
C THR A 185 3.11 -18.74 -6.45
N ILE A 186 1.88 -18.28 -6.23
CA ILE A 186 1.47 -17.60 -4.99
C ILE A 186 1.71 -18.49 -3.78
N LEU A 187 1.34 -19.78 -3.85
CA LEU A 187 1.55 -20.72 -2.75
C LEU A 187 3.04 -20.87 -2.44
N GLN A 188 3.90 -21.02 -3.45
CA GLN A 188 5.35 -21.09 -3.26
C GLN A 188 5.91 -19.81 -2.62
N ASP A 189 5.46 -18.65 -3.08
CA ASP A 189 5.88 -17.37 -2.52
C ASP A 189 5.41 -17.22 -1.06
N ILE A 190 4.18 -17.65 -0.71
CA ILE A 190 3.68 -17.68 0.68
C ILE A 190 4.51 -18.63 1.55
N GLN A 191 4.85 -19.83 1.06
CA GLN A 191 5.69 -20.76 1.83
C GLN A 191 7.09 -20.20 2.05
N SER A 192 7.68 -19.55 1.03
CA SER A 192 8.96 -18.85 1.18
C SER A 192 8.87 -17.68 2.17
N ALA A 193 7.72 -17.00 2.22
CA ALA A 193 7.44 -15.94 3.19
C ALA A 193 7.43 -16.53 4.61
N LYS A 194 6.61 -17.56 4.84
CA LYS A 194 6.47 -18.26 6.13
C LYS A 194 7.79 -18.81 6.66
N ALA A 195 8.66 -19.34 5.79
CA ALA A 195 9.98 -19.83 6.17
C ALA A 195 10.86 -18.77 6.84
N ARG A 196 10.60 -17.47 6.58
CA ARG A 196 11.30 -16.34 7.19
C ARG A 196 10.57 -15.75 8.39
N GLN A 197 9.50 -16.39 8.86
CA GLN A 197 8.73 -16.04 10.05
C GLN A 197 8.46 -14.53 10.16
N PRO A 198 7.79 -13.91 9.17
CA PRO A 198 7.35 -12.53 9.29
C PRO A 198 6.35 -12.39 10.44
N ASP A 199 5.96 -11.16 10.73
CA ASP A 199 4.86 -10.83 11.64
C ASP A 199 3.52 -10.77 10.91
N ALA A 200 3.55 -10.38 9.64
CA ALA A 200 2.40 -10.33 8.76
C ALA A 200 2.81 -10.67 7.32
N ILE A 201 1.92 -11.34 6.59
CA ILE A 201 2.03 -11.58 5.15
C ILE A 201 0.86 -10.85 4.51
N ILE A 202 1.14 -9.78 3.77
CA ILE A 202 0.12 -8.94 3.14
C ILE A 202 0.13 -9.17 1.64
N ALA A 203 -1.00 -9.63 1.10
CA ALA A 203 -1.17 -9.83 -0.35
C ALA A 203 -1.86 -8.63 -0.99
N CYS A 204 -1.15 -7.94 -1.87
CA CYS A 204 -1.65 -6.83 -2.67
C CYS A 204 -2.10 -7.32 -4.04
N MET A 205 -3.41 -7.34 -4.28
CA MET A 205 -4.02 -7.98 -5.43
C MET A 205 -4.58 -6.95 -6.41
N HIS A 206 -4.08 -6.96 -7.64
CA HIS A 206 -4.63 -6.17 -8.73
C HIS A 206 -5.60 -7.08 -9.52
N TRP A 207 -6.90 -6.97 -9.25
CA TRP A 207 -7.90 -8.01 -9.56
C TRP A 207 -9.35 -7.49 -9.70
N GLY A 208 -10.27 -8.37 -10.08
CA GLY A 208 -11.69 -8.02 -10.20
C GLY A 208 -12.03 -7.45 -11.57
N GLU A 209 -13.21 -6.85 -11.67
CA GLU A 209 -13.74 -6.28 -12.90
C GLU A 209 -13.82 -4.76 -12.76
N GLU A 210 -13.33 -4.03 -13.76
CA GLU A 210 -13.37 -2.57 -13.78
C GLU A 210 -14.80 -2.04 -13.55
N TYR A 211 -14.90 -1.00 -12.74
CA TYR A 211 -16.11 -0.21 -12.48
C TYR A 211 -17.22 -0.92 -11.70
N GLN A 212 -17.00 -2.15 -11.25
CA GLN A 212 -17.97 -2.85 -10.40
C GLN A 212 -17.77 -2.46 -8.94
N SER A 213 -18.79 -1.87 -8.30
CA SER A 213 -18.71 -1.41 -6.90
C SER A 213 -18.72 -2.54 -5.86
N LEU A 214 -18.99 -3.78 -6.26
CA LEU A 214 -18.98 -4.95 -5.38
C LEU A 214 -17.99 -6.00 -5.90
N PRO A 215 -17.28 -6.71 -5.01
CA PRO A 215 -16.36 -7.75 -5.42
C PRO A 215 -17.11 -8.91 -6.07
N ASN A 216 -16.56 -9.40 -7.18
CA ASN A 216 -17.14 -10.55 -7.86
C ASN A 216 -16.88 -11.86 -7.07
N ARG A 217 -17.37 -12.99 -7.60
CA ARG A 217 -17.19 -14.30 -6.95
C ARG A 217 -15.71 -14.71 -6.87
N GLU A 218 -14.95 -14.49 -7.94
CA GLU A 218 -13.55 -14.89 -8.05
C GLU A 218 -12.65 -14.15 -7.05
N GLN A 219 -12.86 -12.84 -6.86
CA GLN A 219 -12.17 -12.04 -5.84
C GLN A 219 -12.40 -12.62 -4.44
N ARG A 220 -13.65 -12.95 -4.09
CA ARG A 220 -14.00 -13.52 -2.79
C ARG A 220 -13.42 -14.91 -2.58
N GLU A 221 -13.48 -15.77 -3.59
CA GLU A 221 -12.89 -17.12 -3.53
C GLU A 221 -11.36 -17.08 -3.42
N LEU A 222 -10.70 -16.19 -4.17
CA LEU A 222 -9.25 -16.01 -4.07
C LEU A 222 -8.85 -15.40 -2.72
N ALA A 223 -9.61 -14.45 -2.20
CA ALA A 223 -9.39 -13.90 -0.86
C ALA A 223 -9.45 -14.99 0.21
N ASN A 224 -10.51 -15.83 0.18
CA ASN A 224 -10.66 -16.96 1.10
C ASN A 224 -9.48 -17.93 0.98
N TRP A 225 -9.09 -18.27 -0.25
CA TRP A 225 -7.98 -19.18 -0.49
C TRP A 225 -6.65 -18.62 0.03
N LEU A 226 -6.36 -17.32 -0.17
CA LEU A 226 -5.15 -16.66 0.34
C LEU A 226 -5.08 -16.73 1.87
N LEU A 227 -6.19 -16.45 2.57
CA LEU A 227 -6.26 -16.56 4.03
C LEU A 227 -6.02 -18.01 4.49
N GLN A 228 -6.62 -18.99 3.82
CA GLN A 228 -6.38 -20.41 4.10
C GLN A 228 -4.91 -20.82 3.90
N GLN A 229 -4.19 -20.18 2.97
CA GLN A 229 -2.76 -20.41 2.78
C GLN A 229 -1.88 -19.70 3.81
N GLY A 230 -2.44 -18.86 4.69
CA GLY A 230 -1.76 -18.13 5.76
C GLY A 230 -1.30 -16.72 5.40
N VAL A 231 -1.90 -16.09 4.39
CA VAL A 231 -1.87 -14.63 4.24
C VAL A 231 -2.64 -14.01 5.40
N THR A 232 -2.11 -12.97 6.03
CA THR A 232 -2.75 -12.34 7.19
C THR A 232 -3.72 -11.23 6.77
N HIS A 233 -3.35 -10.42 5.77
CA HIS A 233 -4.18 -9.33 5.25
C HIS A 233 -4.12 -9.24 3.72
N ILE A 234 -5.18 -8.73 3.11
CA ILE A 234 -5.34 -8.63 1.66
C ILE A 234 -5.77 -7.21 1.30
N ILE A 235 -5.06 -6.60 0.36
CA ILE A 235 -5.32 -5.24 -0.12
C ILE A 235 -5.50 -5.26 -1.63
N GLY A 236 -6.67 -4.87 -2.11
CA GLY A 236 -7.03 -4.94 -3.52
C GLY A 236 -7.03 -3.58 -4.22
N SER A 237 -6.77 -3.61 -5.52
CA SER A 237 -6.90 -2.50 -6.49
C SER A 237 -7.32 -3.06 -7.85
N HIS A 238 -7.40 -2.21 -8.89
CA HIS A 238 -7.84 -2.48 -10.28
C HIS A 238 -9.26 -2.02 -10.65
N PRO A 239 -10.33 -2.26 -9.86
CA PRO A 239 -11.67 -1.89 -10.29
C PRO A 239 -11.86 -0.39 -10.56
N HIS A 240 -10.89 0.46 -10.20
CA HIS A 240 -10.91 1.92 -10.32
C HIS A 240 -12.05 2.61 -9.55
N VAL A 241 -12.81 1.84 -8.78
CA VAL A 241 -13.87 2.27 -7.87
C VAL A 241 -13.62 1.65 -6.51
N ILE A 242 -14.11 2.32 -5.46
CA ILE A 242 -14.10 1.78 -4.10
C ILE A 242 -14.97 0.52 -4.05
N GLN A 243 -14.43 -0.55 -3.47
CA GLN A 243 -15.20 -1.73 -3.09
C GLN A 243 -15.17 -1.91 -1.56
N PRO A 244 -16.12 -2.68 -0.98
CA PRO A 244 -16.20 -2.94 0.45
C PRO A 244 -14.93 -3.50 1.08
N MET A 245 -14.89 -3.45 2.41
CA MET A 245 -13.80 -3.95 3.24
C MET A 245 -14.33 -4.81 4.39
N GLU A 246 -13.57 -5.83 4.77
CA GLU A 246 -13.96 -6.77 5.82
C GLU A 246 -12.81 -6.94 6.83
N LEU A 247 -13.13 -6.78 8.12
CA LEU A 247 -12.36 -7.32 9.24
C LEU A 247 -13.01 -8.64 9.64
N ARG A 248 -12.35 -9.75 9.33
CA ARG A 248 -12.77 -11.10 9.71
C ARG A 248 -12.01 -11.57 10.92
N THR A 249 -12.70 -12.18 11.86
CA THR A 249 -12.09 -12.76 13.07
C THR A 249 -12.32 -14.26 13.08
N ASN A 250 -11.25 -15.04 13.27
CA ASN A 250 -11.30 -16.49 13.46
C ASN A 250 -10.56 -16.86 14.74
N GLY A 251 -11.28 -17.10 15.83
CA GLY A 251 -10.68 -17.25 17.16
C GLY A 251 -9.93 -15.96 17.56
N THR A 252 -8.60 -16.05 17.70
CA THR A 252 -7.74 -14.90 18.01
C THR A 252 -7.15 -14.22 16.76
N GLU A 253 -7.31 -14.81 15.58
CA GLU A 253 -6.77 -14.28 14.34
C GLU A 253 -7.69 -13.21 13.75
N GLN A 254 -7.10 -12.12 13.26
CA GLN A 254 -7.80 -11.01 12.62
C GLN A 254 -7.24 -10.82 11.21
N HIS A 255 -8.14 -10.85 10.23
CA HIS A 255 -7.81 -10.70 8.82
C HIS A 255 -8.49 -9.47 8.25
N ILE A 256 -7.73 -8.68 7.50
CA ILE A 256 -8.25 -7.53 6.77
C ILE A 256 -8.36 -7.92 5.32
N ILE A 257 -9.49 -7.63 4.71
CA ILE A 257 -9.69 -7.74 3.26
C ILE A 257 -10.21 -6.40 2.78
N VAL A 258 -9.43 -5.72 1.96
CA VAL A 258 -9.87 -4.56 1.17
C VAL A 258 -10.00 -5.04 -0.27
N TYR A 259 -11.20 -5.04 -0.86
CA TYR A 259 -11.34 -5.57 -2.23
C TYR A 259 -10.87 -4.61 -3.31
N SER A 260 -11.06 -3.29 -3.11
CA SER A 260 -10.54 -2.24 -3.98
C SER A 260 -10.47 -0.91 -3.24
N LEU A 261 -9.31 -0.26 -3.31
CA LEU A 261 -9.09 1.09 -2.79
C LEU A 261 -9.62 2.20 -3.72
N GLY A 262 -9.92 1.88 -4.98
CA GLY A 262 -10.28 2.86 -6.02
C GLY A 262 -9.09 3.64 -6.56
N ASN A 263 -9.35 4.68 -7.34
CA ASN A 263 -8.28 5.56 -7.84
C ASN A 263 -7.78 6.46 -6.72
N PHE A 264 -6.48 6.45 -6.43
CA PHE A 264 -5.94 7.47 -5.54
C PHE A 264 -5.86 8.82 -6.27
N ILE A 265 -5.34 8.84 -7.49
CA ILE A 265 -5.39 10.02 -8.38
C ILE A 265 -5.61 9.57 -9.83
N SER A 266 -6.60 10.14 -10.53
CA SER A 266 -6.85 9.82 -11.95
C SER A 266 -7.65 10.92 -12.68
N ASN A 267 -7.79 10.80 -14.01
CA ASN A 267 -8.72 11.61 -14.80
C ASN A 267 -9.91 10.79 -15.33
N MET A 268 -10.19 9.60 -14.77
CA MET A 268 -11.25 8.73 -15.27
C MET A 268 -12.63 9.35 -14.99
N SER A 269 -13.48 9.48 -16.01
CA SER A 269 -14.76 10.21 -15.92
C SER A 269 -15.99 9.32 -15.67
N LYS A 270 -15.81 8.00 -15.52
CA LYS A 270 -16.92 7.09 -15.24
C LYS A 270 -17.43 7.31 -13.81
N ALA A 271 -18.68 6.94 -13.55
CA ALA A 271 -19.26 7.12 -12.22
C ALA A 271 -18.41 6.40 -11.14
N ASN A 272 -18.16 7.10 -10.03
CA ASN A 272 -17.38 6.63 -8.88
C ASN A 272 -15.88 6.34 -9.14
N THR A 273 -15.32 6.77 -10.27
CA THR A 273 -13.88 6.63 -10.56
C THR A 273 -13.06 7.88 -10.21
N ASP A 274 -13.71 8.91 -9.63
CA ASP A 274 -13.14 10.22 -9.34
C ASP A 274 -12.53 10.33 -7.93
N GLY A 275 -12.31 9.20 -7.26
CA GLY A 275 -11.62 9.14 -5.98
C GLY A 275 -11.44 7.72 -5.45
N GLY A 276 -10.90 7.65 -4.24
CA GLY A 276 -10.51 6.40 -3.61
C GLY A 276 -10.35 6.56 -2.09
N LEU A 277 -9.58 5.65 -1.52
CA LEU A 277 -9.37 5.54 -0.07
C LEU A 277 -7.90 5.64 0.29
N ILE A 278 -7.63 6.29 1.41
CA ILE A 278 -6.46 6.02 2.24
C ILE A 278 -6.90 5.00 3.29
N PHE A 279 -6.41 3.77 3.21
CA PHE A 279 -6.65 2.74 4.22
C PHE A 279 -5.48 2.69 5.22
N THR A 280 -5.79 2.79 6.51
CA THR A 280 -4.80 2.71 7.59
C THR A 280 -4.98 1.40 8.35
N LEU A 281 -3.89 0.65 8.47
CA LEU A 281 -3.78 -0.57 9.25
C LEU A 281 -2.70 -0.40 10.31
N GLN A 282 -3.07 -0.52 11.57
CA GLN A 282 -2.12 -0.61 12.67
C GLN A 282 -2.07 -2.03 13.20
N LEU A 283 -0.86 -2.59 13.22
CA LEU A 283 -0.59 -3.90 13.79
C LEU A 283 0.14 -3.72 15.12
N GLU A 284 -0.16 -4.59 16.08
CA GLU A 284 0.47 -4.63 17.38
C GLU A 284 0.99 -6.04 17.67
N LYS A 285 2.19 -6.17 18.22
CA LYS A 285 2.76 -7.46 18.62
C LYS A 285 1.84 -8.14 19.66
N HIS A 286 1.55 -9.43 19.48
CA HIS A 286 0.66 -10.14 20.42
C HIS A 286 1.04 -11.63 20.59
N PRO A 287 1.10 -12.16 21.83
CA PRO A 287 1.07 -11.40 23.09
C PRO A 287 2.27 -10.45 23.16
N LEU A 288 2.12 -9.34 23.89
CA LEU A 288 3.25 -8.44 24.12
C LEU A 288 4.38 -9.23 24.81
N PRO A 289 5.66 -8.97 24.45
CA PRO A 289 6.77 -9.60 25.13
C PRO A 289 6.63 -9.37 26.64
N GLN A 290 6.50 -10.45 27.42
CA GLN A 290 6.53 -10.33 28.88
C GLN A 290 7.88 -9.72 29.26
N PRO A 291 7.93 -8.69 30.13
CA PRO A 291 9.21 -8.24 30.67
C PRO A 291 9.89 -9.44 31.32
N ILE A 292 11.13 -9.75 30.91
CA ILE A 292 11.93 -10.77 31.59
C ILE A 292 12.08 -10.30 33.03
N ARG A 293 11.32 -10.89 33.95
CA ARG A 293 11.47 -10.62 35.38
C ARG A 293 12.85 -11.17 35.78
N PRO A 294 13.75 -10.36 36.35
CA PRO A 294 14.98 -10.91 36.89
C PRO A 294 14.63 -11.93 37.99
N SER A 295 14.86 -13.20 37.73
CA SER A 295 14.72 -14.25 38.73
C SER A 295 15.88 -14.13 39.71
N TYR A 296 15.64 -13.46 40.84
CA TYR A 296 16.55 -13.53 41.97
C TYR A 296 16.29 -14.84 42.73
N THR A 297 16.87 -15.93 42.25
CA THR A 297 17.11 -17.14 43.04
C THR A 297 18.61 -17.36 43.09
N GLY A 298 19.16 -17.41 44.31
CA GLY A 298 20.59 -17.44 44.58
C GLY A 298 21.33 -18.73 44.18
N GLN A 299 20.89 -19.43 43.13
CA GLN A 299 21.60 -20.57 42.57
C GLN A 299 21.49 -20.54 41.03
N SER A 300 22.68 -20.60 40.42
CA SER A 300 22.94 -20.69 38.98
C SER A 300 21.98 -21.64 38.25
N GLN A 301 21.12 -21.11 37.39
CA GLN A 301 20.61 -21.84 36.22
C GLN A 301 20.47 -20.90 35.02
N THR A 302 21.03 -21.35 33.90
CA THR A 302 20.82 -20.82 32.55
C THR A 302 19.32 -20.66 32.26
N PRO A 303 18.87 -19.54 31.66
CA PRO A 303 17.49 -19.39 31.25
C PRO A 303 17.12 -20.49 30.26
N LEU A 304 16.13 -21.31 30.61
CA LEU A 304 15.51 -22.22 29.65
C LEU A 304 14.67 -21.38 28.68
N PRO A 305 14.82 -21.54 27.35
CA PRO A 305 13.90 -20.92 26.41
C PRO A 305 12.54 -21.60 26.56
N ASP A 306 11.49 -20.80 26.82
CA ASP A 306 10.10 -21.28 26.79
C ASP A 306 9.85 -22.01 25.46
N SER A 307 9.61 -23.32 25.54
CA SER A 307 9.58 -24.24 24.40
C SER A 307 8.23 -24.30 23.67
N ASN A 308 7.35 -23.32 23.87
CA ASN A 308 6.11 -23.20 23.10
C ASN A 308 6.28 -22.08 22.08
N PRO A 309 6.55 -22.39 20.78
CA PRO A 309 6.45 -21.37 19.75
C PRO A 309 5.01 -20.85 19.75
N LEU A 310 4.83 -19.58 20.10
CA LEU A 310 3.53 -18.92 19.97
C LEU A 310 3.07 -19.08 18.52
N PRO A 311 1.79 -19.39 18.27
CA PRO A 311 1.30 -19.59 16.92
C PRO A 311 1.45 -18.28 16.13
N PHE A 312 2.15 -18.36 15.00
CA PHE A 312 2.14 -17.31 13.97
C PHE A 312 0.70 -17.11 13.49
N PRO A 313 0.21 -15.87 13.29
CA PRO A 313 0.95 -14.60 13.34
C PRO A 313 1.15 -14.01 14.75
N TYR A 314 2.31 -13.38 14.96
CA TYR A 314 2.70 -12.69 16.20
C TYR A 314 2.10 -11.28 16.34
N CYS A 315 0.97 -10.99 15.68
CA CYS A 315 0.39 -9.66 15.60
C CYS A 315 -1.14 -9.69 15.59
N ARG A 316 -1.74 -8.69 16.23
CA ARG A 316 -3.17 -8.39 16.15
C ARG A 316 -3.40 -7.05 15.46
N VAL A 317 -4.60 -6.83 14.96
CA VAL A 317 -5.04 -5.53 14.43
C VAL A 317 -5.44 -4.65 15.61
N SER A 318 -4.62 -3.67 15.96
CA SER A 318 -4.94 -2.69 17.02
C SER A 318 -5.85 -1.58 16.50
N TYR A 319 -5.74 -1.25 15.22
CA TYR A 319 -6.61 -0.29 14.55
C TYR A 319 -6.69 -0.59 13.05
N CYS A 320 -7.87 -0.41 12.47
CA CYS A 320 -8.05 -0.33 11.03
C CYS A 320 -9.17 0.66 10.69
N GLY A 321 -8.96 1.46 9.65
CA GLY A 321 -9.94 2.45 9.22
C GLY A 321 -9.54 3.10 7.90
N TYR A 322 -10.38 3.99 7.38
CA TYR A 322 -10.13 4.66 6.12
C TYR A 322 -10.48 6.15 6.13
N ASN A 323 -9.89 6.88 5.19
CA ASN A 323 -10.30 8.23 4.81
C ASN A 323 -10.60 8.27 3.32
N LEU A 324 -11.70 8.91 2.95
CA LEU A 324 -12.07 9.12 1.55
C LEU A 324 -11.25 10.28 0.97
N VAL A 325 -10.75 10.11 -0.26
CA VAL A 325 -9.98 11.12 -0.98
C VAL A 325 -10.54 11.27 -2.39
N TRP A 326 -10.89 12.49 -2.75
CA TRP A 326 -11.44 12.86 -4.04
C TRP A 326 -10.37 13.51 -4.91
N THR A 327 -10.37 13.18 -6.21
CA THR A 327 -9.51 13.84 -7.19
C THR A 327 -10.21 15.08 -7.74
N GLY A 328 -9.85 16.25 -7.23
CA GLY A 328 -10.32 17.53 -7.73
C GLY A 328 -9.63 17.90 -9.04
N ARG A 329 -10.41 18.06 -10.11
CA ARG A 329 -9.90 18.40 -11.44
C ARG A 329 -9.72 19.91 -11.60
N PRO A 330 -8.79 20.37 -12.45
CA PRO A 330 -8.62 21.79 -12.77
C PRO A 330 -9.92 22.48 -13.20
N GLU A 331 -10.74 21.82 -14.02
CA GLU A 331 -11.98 22.43 -14.54
C GLU A 331 -12.99 22.77 -13.43
N LEU A 332 -13.00 21.95 -12.36
CA LEU A 332 -13.88 22.08 -11.21
C LEU A 332 -13.31 23.03 -10.17
N THR A 333 -12.05 22.81 -9.78
CA THR A 333 -11.40 23.49 -8.64
C THR A 333 -10.82 24.86 -8.98
N LYS A 334 -10.57 25.11 -10.28
CA LYS A 334 -9.82 26.27 -10.80
C LYS A 334 -8.35 26.29 -10.41
N GLU A 335 -7.88 25.20 -9.81
CA GLU A 335 -6.47 24.97 -9.57
C GLU A 335 -5.76 24.59 -10.86
N LYS A 336 -4.45 24.85 -10.94
CA LYS A 336 -3.65 24.49 -12.12
C LYS A 336 -3.65 22.97 -12.35
N ASN A 337 -3.46 22.22 -11.28
CA ASN A 337 -3.24 20.78 -11.29
C ASN A 337 -4.44 20.02 -10.72
N TYR A 338 -4.42 18.70 -10.90
CA TYR A 338 -5.31 17.81 -10.17
C TYR A 338 -4.86 17.79 -8.71
N ILE A 339 -5.77 17.99 -7.76
CA ILE A 339 -5.45 18.00 -6.33
C ILE A 339 -6.26 16.93 -5.60
N LEU A 340 -5.61 16.23 -4.67
CA LEU A 340 -6.25 15.26 -3.81
C LEU A 340 -6.87 15.94 -2.59
N TYR A 341 -8.20 15.99 -2.56
CA TYR A 341 -8.95 16.55 -1.44
C TYR A 341 -9.40 15.43 -0.50
N PRO A 342 -8.96 15.41 0.77
CA PRO A 342 -9.56 14.52 1.74
C PRO A 342 -11.03 14.91 1.95
N ALA A 343 -11.92 13.95 2.19
CA ALA A 343 -13.35 14.19 2.45
C ALA A 343 -13.63 15.11 3.65
N SER A 344 -12.60 15.36 4.44
CA SER A 344 -12.64 16.22 5.61
C SER A 344 -12.13 17.65 5.36
N PHE A 345 -11.79 17.96 4.10
CA PHE A 345 -11.35 19.28 3.68
C PHE A 345 -12.49 20.33 3.84
N PRO A 346 -12.19 21.54 4.33
CA PRO A 346 -13.21 22.59 4.48
C PRO A 346 -13.74 23.04 3.12
N THR A 347 -15.02 22.76 2.84
CA THR A 347 -15.63 22.93 1.51
C THR A 347 -15.94 24.39 1.16
N GLU A 348 -15.84 25.30 2.11
CA GLU A 348 -15.91 26.75 1.93
C GLU A 348 -14.79 27.29 1.03
N HIS A 349 -13.65 26.59 0.96
CA HIS A 349 -12.53 26.93 0.08
C HIS A 349 -12.67 26.36 -1.35
N LEU A 350 -13.73 25.59 -1.63
CA LEU A 350 -14.00 25.04 -2.94
C LEU A 350 -14.99 25.91 -3.72
N THR A 351 -14.88 25.88 -5.05
CA THR A 351 -15.94 26.38 -5.95
C THR A 351 -17.25 25.62 -5.69
N PRO A 352 -18.42 26.21 -6.01
CA PRO A 352 -19.71 25.53 -5.88
C PRO A 352 -19.75 24.18 -6.63
N GLU A 353 -19.16 24.11 -7.82
CA GLU A 353 -19.09 22.90 -8.63
C GLU A 353 -18.19 21.83 -7.98
N ALA A 354 -16.99 22.21 -7.53
CA ALA A 354 -16.08 21.27 -6.87
C ALA A 354 -16.68 20.75 -5.55
N ARG A 355 -17.32 21.62 -4.76
CA ARG A 355 -18.04 21.24 -3.54
C ARG A 355 -19.10 20.18 -3.84
N LYS A 356 -19.95 20.42 -4.83
CA LYS A 356 -21.00 19.48 -5.23
C LYS A 356 -20.44 18.12 -5.61
N HIS A 357 -19.35 18.07 -6.38
CA HIS A 357 -18.74 16.81 -6.78
C HIS A 357 -18.10 16.05 -5.60
N LEU A 358 -17.36 16.75 -4.73
CA LEU A 358 -16.83 16.17 -3.50
C LEU A 358 -17.96 15.58 -2.63
N GLU A 359 -19.06 16.32 -2.44
CA GLU A 359 -20.21 15.86 -1.66
C GLU A 359 -20.87 14.62 -2.27
N ILE A 360 -21.01 14.56 -3.60
CA ILE A 360 -21.54 13.39 -4.31
C ILE A 360 -20.63 12.18 -4.07
N PHE A 361 -19.33 12.32 -4.29
CA PHE A 361 -18.35 11.26 -4.09
C PHE A 361 -18.36 10.75 -2.64
N VAL A 362 -18.35 11.66 -1.67
CA VAL A 362 -18.37 11.31 -0.24
C VAL A 362 -19.66 10.60 0.13
N LYS A 363 -20.81 11.11 -0.31
CA LYS A 363 -22.11 10.52 0.00
C LYS A 363 -22.29 9.14 -0.63
N SER A 364 -21.92 8.96 -1.90
CA SER A 364 -22.03 7.67 -2.58
C SER A 364 -21.11 6.63 -1.94
N SER A 365 -19.86 7.00 -1.67
CA SER A 365 -18.85 6.12 -1.06
C SER A 365 -19.23 5.72 0.36
N ARG A 366 -19.68 6.68 1.20
CA ARG A 366 -20.16 6.38 2.56
C ARG A 366 -21.36 5.46 2.54
N LYS A 367 -22.33 5.69 1.65
CA LYS A 367 -23.51 4.82 1.52
C LYS A 367 -23.11 3.38 1.19
N LEU A 368 -22.22 3.19 0.21
CA LEU A 368 -21.70 1.88 -0.18
C LEU A 368 -21.02 1.18 1.00
N LEU A 369 -20.07 1.87 1.65
CA LEU A 369 -19.27 1.29 2.72
C LEU A 369 -20.08 1.04 3.99
N GLN A 370 -21.06 1.89 4.34
CA GLN A 370 -21.97 1.63 5.46
C GLN A 370 -22.84 0.40 5.24
N GLN A 371 -23.24 0.15 3.99
CA GLN A 371 -24.09 -0.99 3.64
C GLN A 371 -23.33 -2.31 3.61
N HIS A 372 -22.05 -2.30 3.24
CA HIS A 372 -21.33 -3.52 2.87
C HIS A 372 -20.04 -3.78 3.66
N ASN A 373 -19.48 -2.80 4.38
CA ASN A 373 -18.30 -3.09 5.21
C ASN A 373 -18.65 -3.96 6.40
N ILE A 374 -17.68 -4.77 6.80
CA ILE A 374 -17.74 -5.57 8.02
C ILE A 374 -16.60 -5.12 8.93
N GLY A 375 -16.92 -4.53 10.09
CA GLY A 375 -15.94 -4.22 11.14
C GLY A 375 -14.90 -3.13 10.82
N ILE A 376 -15.02 -2.40 9.70
CA ILE A 376 -14.09 -1.34 9.28
C ILE A 376 -14.86 -0.04 9.01
N TYR A 377 -14.42 1.06 9.63
CA TYR A 377 -15.12 2.34 9.64
C TYR A 377 -14.23 3.49 9.17
N GLU A 378 -14.88 4.57 8.71
CA GLU A 378 -14.17 5.82 8.38
C GLU A 378 -13.55 6.41 9.66
N LYS A 379 -12.31 6.88 9.58
CA LYS A 379 -11.60 7.51 10.69
C LYS A 379 -12.37 8.75 11.14
N LYS A 380 -12.95 8.70 12.34
CA LYS A 380 -13.55 9.88 12.98
C LYS A 380 -12.44 10.86 13.34
N LYS A 381 -12.66 12.14 13.03
CA LYS A 381 -11.79 13.26 13.43
C LYS A 381 -11.77 13.41 14.94
#